data_AF-A0A8T9QAJ3-F1
#
_entry.id   AF-A0A8T9QAJ3-F1
#
_cell.length_a   1.000
_cell.length_b   1.000
_cell.length_c   1.000
_cell.angle_alpha   90.00
_cell.angle_beta   90.00
_cell.angle_gamma   90.00
#
_symmetry.space_group_name_H-M   'P 1'
#
loop_
_entity.id
_entity.type
_entity.pdbx_description
1 polymer ?
#
loop_
_entity_poly.entity_id
_entity_poly.type
_entity_poly.pdbx_seq_one_letter_code
_entity_poly.pdbx_strand_id
1 'polypeptide(L)' 'MKRIIMQSAAPVHTKVPVPGDKKTVDFAQLSSTGGVVNLYKAVQLATQQTQKGSSSGQ' A
#
# COMPACT_ATOMS: atom_id res chain seq x y z
N MET A 1 -4.72 -8.00 8.27
CA MET A 1 -5.24 -6.68 7.86
C MET A 1 -4.15 -5.66 7.53
N LYS A 2 -3.27 -5.23 8.45
CA LYS A 2 -2.16 -4.28 8.16
C LYS A 2 -1.36 -4.63 6.89
N ARG A 3 -1.01 -5.90 6.70
CA ARG A 3 -0.31 -6.40 5.50
C ARG A 3 -1.08 -6.20 4.20
N ILE A 4 -2.39 -6.42 4.21
CA ILE A 4 -3.26 -6.26 3.02
C ILE A 4 -3.30 -4.80 2.59
N ILE A 5 -3.46 -3.90 3.56
CA ILE A 5 -3.49 -2.44 3.31
C ILE A 5 -2.16 -1.96 2.72
N MET A 6 -1.03 -2.47 3.20
CA MET A 6 0.28 -2.14 2.62
C MET A 6 0.45 -2.69 1.21
N GLN A 7 0.00 -3.93 0.96
CA GLN A 7 0.08 -4.57 -0.37
C GLN A 7 -0.87 -3.94 -1.41
N SER A 8 -1.94 -3.29 -0.95
CA SER A 8 -2.87 -2.62 -1.84
C SER A 8 -2.43 -1.21 -2.23
N ALA A 9 -1.38 -0.66 -1.62
CA ALA A 9 -0.89 0.67 -1.96
C ALA A 9 -0.47 0.75 -3.44
N ALA A 10 -0.85 1.86 -4.09
CA ALA A 10 -0.46 2.22 -5.44
C ALA A 10 0.56 3.38 -5.38
N PRO A 11 1.75 3.25 -5.99
CA PRO A 11 2.76 4.30 -5.96
C PRO A 11 2.24 5.64 -6.49
N VAL A 12 2.67 6.73 -5.86
CA VAL A 12 2.35 8.10 -6.30
C VAL A 12 3.65 8.87 -6.44
N HIS A 13 3.93 9.34 -7.66
CA HIS A 13 5.19 10.00 -8.03
C HIS A 13 5.12 11.53 -7.98
N THR A 14 4.22 12.05 -7.17
CA THR A 14 4.08 13.50 -6.99
C THR A 14 5.30 14.04 -6.26
N LYS A 15 5.89 15.12 -6.78
CA LYS A 15 6.98 15.82 -6.10
C LYS A 15 6.44 16.59 -4.89
N VAL A 16 7.02 16.38 -3.72
CA VAL A 16 6.63 17.02 -2.46
C VAL A 16 7.84 17.68 -1.79
N PRO A 17 7.63 18.78 -1.04
CA PRO A 17 8.72 19.41 -0.29
C PRO A 17 9.20 18.51 0.85
N VAL A 18 10.51 18.49 1.08
CA VAL A 18 11.10 17.81 2.24
C VAL A 18 10.89 18.67 3.49
N PRO A 19 10.38 18.12 4.60
CA PRO A 19 10.28 18.86 5.86
C PRO A 19 11.66 19.36 6.33
N GLY A 20 11.81 20.67 6.50
CA GLY A 20 13.06 21.28 6.96
C GLY A 20 14.12 21.54 5.89
N ASP A 21 13.85 21.26 4.61
CA ASP A 21 14.74 21.59 3.48
C ASP A 21 13.95 22.37 2.40
N LYS A 22 14.64 23.00 1.44
CA LYS A 22 14.06 23.73 0.29
C LYS A 22 13.90 22.87 -0.96
N LYS A 23 14.22 21.57 -0.87
CA LYS A 23 14.22 20.64 -1.99
C LYS A 23 12.89 19.92 -2.12
N THR A 24 12.60 19.43 -3.33
CA THR A 24 11.47 18.54 -3.59
C THR A 24 11.97 17.15 -3.92
N VAL A 25 11.23 16.14 -3.46
CA VAL A 25 11.52 14.71 -3.64
C VAL A 25 10.26 13.98 -4.10
N ASP A 26 10.41 12.77 -4.64
CA ASP A 26 9.25 11.92 -4.93
C ASP A 26 8.56 11.53 -3.61
N PHE A 27 7.24 11.66 -3.55
CA PHE A 27 6.44 11.30 -2.37
C PHE A 27 6.74 9.89 -1.85
N ALA A 28 7.04 8.95 -2.75
CA ALA A 28 7.36 7.59 -2.39
C ALA A 28 8.63 7.46 -1.52
N GLN A 29 9.52 8.46 -1.54
CA GLN A 29 10.74 8.47 -0.71
C GLN A 29 10.48 8.81 0.76
N LEU A 30 9.35 9.46 1.07
CA LEU A 30 8.99 9.87 2.44
C LEU A 30 7.84 9.04 3.03
N SER A 31 7.04 8.38 2.19
CA SER A 31 5.91 7.57 2.63
C SER A 31 6.29 6.11 2.85
N SER A 32 5.92 5.53 4.01
CA SER A 32 6.20 4.12 4.32
C SER A 32 5.53 3.12 3.37
N THR A 33 4.42 3.50 2.73
CA THR A 33 3.75 2.68 1.69
C THR A 33 4.14 3.09 0.28
N GLY A 34 4.89 4.18 0.13
CA GLY A 34 5.29 4.74 -1.17
C GLY A 34 4.13 5.29 -2.01
N GLY A 35 2.92 5.36 -1.45
CA GLY A 35 1.71 5.53 -2.26
C GLY A 35 0.39 5.52 -1.49
N VAL A 36 -0.71 5.64 -2.22
CA VAL A 36 -2.08 5.72 -1.67
C VAL A 36 -2.70 4.33 -1.63
N VAL A 37 -3.43 4.03 -0.56
CA VAL A 37 -4.13 2.75 -0.39
C VAL A 37 -5.22 2.60 -1.46
N ASN A 38 -5.16 1.53 -2.26
CA ASN A 38 -6.26 1.15 -3.14
C ASN A 38 -7.23 0.23 -2.38
N LEU A 39 -8.42 0.76 -2.05
CA LEU A 39 -9.44 0.02 -1.30
C LEU A 39 -9.97 -1.18 -2.08
N TYR A 40 -10.24 -1.01 -3.37
CA TYR A 40 -10.75 -2.09 -4.21
C TYR A 40 -9.79 -3.28 -4.25
N LYS A 41 -8.49 -3.02 -4.47
CA LYS A 41 -7.43 -4.03 -4.43
C LYS A 41 -7.29 -4.67 -3.04
N ALA A 42 -7.46 -3.91 -1.96
CA ALA A 42 -7.43 -4.45 -0.60
C ALA A 42 -8.54 -5.47 -0.37
N VAL A 43 -9.76 -5.18 -0.83
CA VAL A 43 -10.89 -6.11 -0.74
C VAL A 43 -10.61 -7.38 -1.55
N GLN A 44 -10.12 -7.24 -2.79
CA GLN A 44 -9.74 -8.40 -3.63
C GLN A 44 -8.67 -9.28 -2.98
N LEU A 45 -7.68 -8.69 -2.29
CA LEU A 45 -6.65 -9.45 -1.58
C LEU A 45 -7.21 -10.15 -0.34
N ALA A 46 -8.11 -9.49 0.38
CA ALA A 46 -8.77 -10.07 1.55
C ALA A 46 -9.63 -11.28 1.18
N THR A 47 -10.39 -11.22 0.09
CA THR A 47 -11.21 -12.36 -0.38
C THR A 47 -10.34 -13.55 -0.76
N GLN A 48 -9.22 -13.32 -1.46
CA GLN A 48 -8.25 -14.37 -1.82
C GLN A 48 -7.60 -15.04 -0.61
N GLN A 49 -7.29 -14.29 0.45
CA GLN A 49 -6.73 -14.87 1.67
C GLN A 49 -7.74 -15.73 2.43
N THR A 50 -9.01 -15.31 2.47
CA THR A 50 -10.10 -16.11 3.06
C THR A 50 -10.29 -17.43 2.29
N GLN A 51 -10.20 -17.41 0.96
CA GLN A 51 -10.33 -18.62 0.13
C GLN A 51 -9.16 -19.60 0.28
N LYS A 52 -7.92 -19.10 0.47
CA LYS A 52 -6.76 -19.97 0.75
C LYS A 52 -6.81 -20.62 2.15
N GLY A 53 -7.48 -20.00 3.11
CA GLY A 53 -7.67 -20.57 4.45
C GLY A 53 -8.65 -21.75 4.48
N SER A 54 -9.67 -21.76 3.61
CA SER A 54 -10.68 -22.82 3.56
C SER A 54 -10.24 -24.11 2.85
N SER A 55 -9.07 -24.13 2.21
CA SER A 55 -8.53 -25.30 1.50
C SER A 55 -7.33 -25.97 2.21
N SER A 56 -7.04 -25.58 3.45
CA SER A 56 -5.93 -26.15 4.25
C SER A 56 -6.39 -27.01 5.44
N GLY A 57 -7.64 -27.49 5.39
CA GLY A 57 -8.12 -28.58 6.23
C GLY A 57 -8.06 -29.91 5.48
N GLN A 58 -6.85 -30.49 5.37
CA GLN A 58 -6.63 -31.92 5.15
C GLN A 58 -5.20 -32.28 5.52
#